data_AF-A0A929W921-F1
#
_entry.id   AF-A0A929W921-F1
#
_cell.length_a   1.000
_cell.length_b   1.000
_cell.length_c   1.000
_cell.angle_alpha   90.00
_cell.angle_beta   90.00
_cell.angle_gamma   90.00
#
_symmetry.space_group_name_H-M   'P 1'
#
loop_
_entity.id
_entity.type
_entity.pdbx_description
1 polymer ?
#
loop_
_entity_poly.entity_id
_entity_poly.type
_entity_poly.pdbx_seq_one_letter_code
_entity_poly.pdbx_strand_id
1 'polypeptide(L)' 'REMPRVLNGLGIAILSTSRGVMTDKEASQLKVGGEVLCYIY' A
#
# COMPACT_ATOMS: atom_id res chain seq x y z
N ARG A 1 -2.36 -12.63 -0.75
CA ARG A 1 -2.66 -11.65 0.30
C ARG A 1 -3.31 -10.47 -0.39
N GLU A 2 -4.52 -10.12 0.02
CA GLU A 2 -5.27 -9.00 -0.54
C GLU A 2 -4.63 -7.69 -0.08
N MET A 3 -4.49 -6.71 -0.98
CA MET A 3 -3.98 -5.41 -0.58
C MET A 3 -5.02 -4.65 0.25
N PRO A 4 -4.59 -3.91 1.28
CA PRO A 4 -5.49 -3.11 2.09
C PRO A 4 -6.12 -2.01 1.22
N ARG A 5 -7.45 -1.99 1.11
CA ARG A 5 -8.20 -0.86 0.55
C ARG A 5 -8.54 0.12 1.65
N VAL A 6 -8.05 1.35 1.53
CA VAL A 6 -8.34 2.42 2.50
C VAL A 6 -9.58 3.18 2.05
N LEU A 7 -10.61 3.30 2.92
CA LEU A 7 -11.83 4.07 2.67
C LEU A 7 -12.45 3.84 1.27
N ASN A 8 -12.59 2.58 0.86
CA ASN A 8 -13.09 2.22 -0.49
C ASN A 8 -12.32 2.86 -1.66
N GLY A 9 -11.03 3.18 -1.48
CA GLY A 9 -10.15 3.75 -2.50
C GLY A 9 -9.98 5.28 -2.42
N LEU A 10 -10.59 5.93 -1.42
CA LEU A 10 -10.45 7.36 -1.17
C LEU A 10 -9.19 7.71 -0.35
N GLY A 11 -8.68 6.76 0.44
CA GLY A 11 -7.43 6.93 1.19
C GLY A 11 -6.23 6.27 0.51
N ILE A 12 -5.06 6.45 1.11
CA ILE A 12 -3.80 5.84 0.66
C ILE A 12 -3.15 5.10 1.83
N ALA A 13 -2.72 3.85 1.60
CA ALA A 13 -1.86 3.15 2.54
C ALA A 13 -0.40 3.30 2.09
N ILE A 14 0.48 3.69 3.00
CA ILE A 14 1.92 3.72 2.76
C ILE A 14 2.53 2.41 3.24
N LEU A 15 3.24 1.73 2.34
CA LEU A 15 3.82 0.41 2.56
C LEU A 15 5.34 0.50 2.57
N SER A 16 5.97 -0.14 3.56
CA SER A 16 7.38 -0.52 3.51
C SER A 16 7.51 -1.85 2.76
N THR A 17 8.18 -1.86 1.62
CA THR A 17 8.36 -3.05 0.77
C THR A 17 9.84 -3.38 0.60
N SER A 18 10.16 -4.56 0.04
CA SER A 18 11.54 -4.91 -0.33
C SER A 18 12.16 -4.04 -1.43
N ARG A 19 11.36 -3.17 -2.07
CA ARG A 19 11.80 -2.21 -3.09
C ARG A 19 11.73 -0.75 -2.64
N GLY A 20 11.57 -0.52 -1.34
CA GLY A 20 11.43 0.81 -0.76
C GLY A 20 10.02 1.12 -0.28
N VAL A 21 9.81 2.36 0.15
CA VAL A 21 8.52 2.86 0.64
C VAL A 21 7.68 3.34 -0.53
N MET A 22 6.44 2.87 -0.64
CA MET A 22 5.54 3.19 -1.75
C MET A 22 4.07 3.12 -1.34
N THR A 23 3.17 3.54 -2.23
CA THR A 23 1.72 3.42 -1.99
C THR A 23 1.22 2.00 -2.21
N ASP A 24 0.06 1.66 -1.65
CA ASP A 24 -0.66 0.43 -1.99
C ASP A 24 -0.85 0.28 -3.50
N LYS A 25 -1.32 1.32 -4.20
CA LYS A 25 -1.53 1.25 -5.66
C LYS A 25 -0.26 0.86 -6.42
N GLU A 26 0.87 1.46 -6.08
CA GLU A 26 2.16 1.14 -6.69
C GLU A 26 2.61 -0.29 -6.34
N ALA A 27 2.50 -0.70 -5.08
CA ALA A 27 2.80 -2.06 -4.64
C ALA A 27 1.96 -3.11 -5.40
N SER A 28 0.68 -2.81 -5.67
CA SER A 28 -0.20 -3.66 -6.48
C SER A 28 0.32 -3.85 -7.90
N GLN A 29 0.70 -2.74 -8.55
CA GLN A 29 1.15 -2.74 -9.94
C GLN A 29 2.45 -3.52 -10.08
N LEU A 30 3.35 -3.36 -9.10
CA LEU A 30 4.62 -4.07 -9.03
C LEU A 30 4.50 -5.51 -8.51
N LYS A 31 3.29 -5.93 -8.08
CA LYS A 31 3.01 -7.23 -7.45
C LYS A 31 3.92 -7.52 -6.26
N VAL A 32 4.12 -6.52 -5.40
CA VAL A 32 4.85 -6.66 -4.12
C VAL A 32 3.92 -6.50 -2.94
N GLY A 33 4.26 -7.20 -1.86
CA GLY A 33 3.70 -6.93 -0.54
C GLY A 33 4.64 -6.06 0.28
N GLY A 34 4.15 -5.64 1.44
CA GLY A 34 4.90 -4.87 2.40
C GLY A 34 4.19 -4.80 3.75
N GLU A 35 4.85 -4.16 4.70
CA GLU A 35 4.26 -3.77 5.97
C GLU A 35 3.56 -2.41 5.80
N VAL A 36 2.35 -2.28 6.35
CA VAL A 36 1.66 -0.98 6.36
C VAL A 36 2.28 -0.11 7.44
N LEU A 37 2.79 1.06 7.05
CA LEU A 37 3.36 2.02 7.98
C LEU A 37 2.29 2.97 8.53
N CYS A 38 1.46 3.51 7.64
CA CYS A 38 0.39 4.42 8.01
C CYS A 38 -0.68 4.50 6.93
N TYR A 39 -1.80 5.10 7.31
CA TYR A 39 -2.91 5.44 6.42
C TYR A 39 -3.04 6.97 6.35
N ILE A 40 -3.29 7.48 5.15
CA ILE A 40 -3.68 8.87 4.91
C ILE A 40 -5.16 8.88 4.52
N TYR A 41 -5.94 9.70 5.21
CA TYR A 41 -7.37 9.94 4.95
C TYR A 41 -7.71 11.42 5.05
#